data_AF-A0A946ABG4-F1
#
_entry.id   AF-A0A946ABG4-F1
#
_cell.length_a   1.000
_cell.length_b   1.000
_cell.length_c   1.000
_cell.angle_alpha   90.00
_cell.angle_beta   90.00
_cell.angle_gamma   90.00
#
_symmetry.space_group_name_H-M   'P 1'
#
loop_
_entity.id
_entity.type
_entity.pdbx_description
1 polymer ?
#
loop_
_entity_poly.entity_id
_entity_poly.type
_entity_poly.pdbx_seq_one_letter_code
_entity_poly.pdbx_strand_id
1 'polypeptide(L)'
;MVDLARHVHVTGLFEKIEEVEGKLTANELEMVRHLKEKYEDPGHSDFDDAHVLEVILRNVGIRKGFEIDARNHTPRTIEMERKKD
;
A
#
# COMPACT_ATOMS: atom_id res chain seq x y z
N MET A 1 1.51 24.04 9.03
CA MET A 1 2.98 23.87 8.93
C MET A 1 3.18 22.48 8.38
N VAL A 2 3.72 22.34 7.16
CA VAL A 2 3.95 21.01 6.56
C VAL A 2 5.07 20.34 7.36
N ASP A 3 4.81 19.15 7.88
CA ASP A 3 5.83 18.34 8.54
C ASP A 3 6.75 17.74 7.47
N LEU A 4 7.84 18.44 7.18
CA LEU A 4 8.81 18.05 6.16
C LEU A 4 9.36 16.63 6.39
N ALA A 5 9.48 16.20 7.65
CA ALA A 5 9.95 14.85 7.97
C ALA A 5 8.94 13.80 7.50
N ARG A 6 7.64 14.05 7.69
CA ARG A 6 6.58 13.16 7.20
C ARG A 6 6.48 13.14 5.68
N HIS A 7 6.66 14.29 5.04
CA HIS A 7 6.72 14.36 3.57
C HIS A 7 7.87 13.51 3.01
N VAL A 8 9.09 13.70 3.54
CA VAL A 8 10.26 12.91 3.14
C VAL A 8 10.04 11.42 3.40
N HIS A 9 9.40 11.04 4.51
CA HIS A 9 9.06 9.65 4.81
C HIS A 9 8.15 9.05 3.73
N VAL A 10 7.06 9.72 3.39
CA VAL A 10 6.11 9.25 2.36
C VAL A 10 6.78 9.15 0.99
N THR A 11 7.57 10.15 0.59
CA THR A 11 8.32 10.09 -0.68
C THR A 11 9.26 8.88 -0.70
N GLY A 12 9.99 8.62 0.39
CA GLY A 12 10.86 7.45 0.50
C GLY A 12 10.11 6.11 0.53
N LEU A 13 8.83 6.09 0.95
CA LEU A 13 7.97 4.90 0.83
C LEU A 13 7.56 4.64 -0.62
N PHE A 14 7.23 5.68 -1.39
CA PHE A 14 6.94 5.53 -2.82
C PHE A 14 8.14 5.00 -3.60
N GLU A 15 9.35 5.52 -3.35
CA GLU A 15 10.58 5.02 -3.99
C GLU A 15 10.79 3.51 -3.74
N LYS A 16 10.62 3.06 -2.49
CA LYS A 16 10.70 1.63 -2.15
C LYS A 16 9.62 0.79 -2.81
N ILE A 17 8.44 1.35 -3.02
CA ILE A 17 7.33 0.66 -3.69
C ILE A 17 7.62 0.50 -5.18
N GLU A 18 8.20 1.52 -5.83
CA GLU A 18 8.61 1.44 -7.24
C GLU A 18 9.61 0.30 -7.48
N GLU A 19 10.56 0.08 -6.56
CA GLU A 19 11.51 -1.06 -6.62
C GLU A 19 10.82 -2.45 -6.59
N VAL A 20 9.60 -2.52 -6.04
CA VAL A 20 8.84 -3.78 -5.89
C VAL A 20 7.51 -3.77 -6.63
N GLU A 21 7.26 -2.83 -7.54
CA GLU A 21 5.97 -2.64 -8.22
C GLU A 21 5.49 -3.93 -8.92
N GLY A 22 6.42 -4.67 -9.52
CA GLY A 22 6.13 -5.96 -10.17
C GLY A 22 5.60 -7.05 -9.23
N LYS A 23 5.71 -6.86 -7.91
CA LYS A 23 5.28 -7.79 -6.85
C LYS A 23 4.00 -7.33 -6.14
N LEU A 24 3.44 -6.20 -6.55
CA LEU A 24 2.17 -5.72 -6.04
C LEU A 24 1.03 -6.54 -6.63
N THR A 25 0.01 -6.79 -5.80
CA THR A 25 -1.30 -7.24 -6.27
C THR A 25 -2.00 -6.11 -7.03
N ALA A 26 -3.04 -6.43 -7.82
CA ALA A 26 -3.81 -5.41 -8.54
C ALA A 26 -4.39 -4.34 -7.60
N ASN A 27 -4.94 -4.76 -6.45
CA ASN A 27 -5.52 -3.86 -5.45
C ASN A 27 -4.47 -2.94 -4.80
N GLU A 28 -3.29 -3.49 -4.48
CA GLU A 28 -2.21 -2.69 -3.92
C GLU A 28 -1.68 -1.66 -4.93
N LEU A 29 -1.56 -2.05 -6.21
CA LEU A 29 -1.14 -1.14 -7.28
C LEU A 29 -2.13 0.01 -7.46
N GLU A 30 -3.43 -0.29 -7.47
CA GLU A 30 -4.49 0.72 -7.54
C GLU A 30 -4.44 1.69 -6.35
N MET A 31 -4.27 1.16 -5.13
CA MET A 31 -4.13 1.97 -3.92
C MET A 31 -2.90 2.90 -3.99
N VAL A 32 -1.75 2.38 -4.44
CA VAL A 32 -0.52 3.19 -4.60
C VAL A 32 -0.73 4.32 -5.59
N ARG A 33 -1.41 4.06 -6.72
CA ARG A 33 -1.72 5.10 -7.72
C ARG A 33 -2.60 6.19 -7.14
N HIS A 34 -3.66 5.81 -6.43
CA HIS A 34 -4.55 6.77 -5.78
C HIS A 34 -3.82 7.64 -4.75
N LEU A 35 -2.95 7.04 -3.94
CA LEU A 35 -2.12 7.77 -2.99
C LEU A 35 -1.12 8.67 -3.72
N LYS A 36 -0.48 8.22 -4.80
CA LYS A 36 0.48 9.04 -5.56
C LYS A 36 -0.19 10.31 -6.09
N GLU A 37 -1.38 10.18 -6.69
CA GLU A 37 -2.19 11.32 -7.13
C GLU A 37 -2.53 12.27 -5.97
N LYS A 38 -2.89 11.72 -4.79
CA LYS A 38 -3.18 12.50 -3.58
C LYS A 38 -1.98 13.32 -3.11
N TYR A 39 -0.76 12.75 -3.14
CA TYR A 39 0.47 13.41 -2.70
C TYR A 39 1.10 14.32 -3.76
N GLU A 40 0.66 14.25 -5.02
CA GLU A 40 1.02 15.21 -6.07
C GLU A 40 0.26 16.55 -5.94
N ASP A 41 -0.84 16.60 -5.17
CA ASP A 41 -1.56 17.84 -4.86
C ASP A 41 -0.72 18.74 -3.92
N PRO A 42 -0.31 19.95 -4.35
CA PRO A 42 0.46 20.88 -3.53
C PRO A 42 -0.27 21.35 -2.26
N GLY A 43 -1.60 21.21 -2.20
CA GLY A 43 -2.42 21.52 -1.02
C GLY A 43 -2.45 20.41 0.03
N HIS A 44 -1.93 19.22 -0.29
CA HIS A 44 -1.96 18.08 0.60
C HIS A 44 -0.96 18.24 1.76
N SER A 45 -1.45 18.09 2.98
CA SER A 45 -0.65 18.28 4.20
C SER A 45 -0.92 17.24 5.29
N ASP A 46 -1.74 16.24 4.96
CA ASP A 46 -2.02 15.08 5.79
C ASP A 46 -1.10 13.93 5.36
N PHE A 47 -0.60 13.17 6.32
CA PHE A 47 0.36 12.09 6.09
C PHE A 47 -0.09 10.77 6.75
N ASP A 48 -1.33 10.70 7.22
CA ASP A 48 -1.85 9.54 7.96
C ASP A 48 -1.90 8.26 7.10
N ASP A 49 -1.95 8.41 5.77
CA ASP A 49 -1.92 7.29 4.82
C ASP A 49 -0.53 6.66 4.63
N ALA A 50 0.54 7.22 5.22
CA ALA A 50 1.88 6.63 5.18
C ALA A 50 1.86 5.16 5.65
N HIS A 51 1.02 4.86 6.64
CA HIS A 51 0.86 3.52 7.17
C HIS A 51 0.34 2.52 6.12
N VAL A 52 -0.47 2.98 5.15
CA VAL A 52 -0.96 2.12 4.05
C VAL A 52 0.21 1.66 3.19
N LEU A 53 1.12 2.57 2.84
CA LEU A 53 2.32 2.25 2.05
C LEU A 53 3.25 1.28 2.81
N GLU A 54 3.39 1.46 4.13
CA GLU A 54 4.15 0.55 4.99
C GLU A 54 3.55 -0.86 5.02
N VAL A 55 2.22 -0.96 5.13
CA VAL A 55 1.50 -2.25 5.09
C VAL A 55 1.69 -2.95 3.75
N ILE A 56 1.64 -2.20 2.64
CA ILE A 56 1.90 -2.75 1.30
C ILE A 56 3.31 -3.32 1.21
N LEU A 57 4.34 -2.58 1.61
CA LEU A 57 5.72 -3.05 1.62
C LEU A 57 5.91 -4.28 2.53
N ARG A 58 5.26 -4.30 3.70
CA ARG A 58 5.25 -5.45 4.60
C ARG A 58 4.59 -6.66 3.95
N ASN A 59 3.45 -6.50 3.29
CA ASN A 59 2.74 -7.58 2.61
C ASN A 59 3.58 -8.17 1.47
N VAL A 60 4.26 -7.33 0.68
CA VAL A 60 5.25 -7.78 -0.32
C VAL A 60 6.35 -8.60 0.35
N GLY A 61 6.88 -8.11 1.48
CA GLY A 61 7.90 -8.82 2.27
C GLY A 61 7.45 -10.20 2.76
N ILE A 62 6.22 -10.30 3.27
CA ILE A 62 5.62 -11.57 3.69
C ILE A 62 5.50 -12.51 2.49
N ARG A 63 4.95 -12.03 1.36
CA ARG A 63 4.78 -12.85 0.15
C ARG A 63 6.09 -13.37 -0.42
N LYS A 64 7.23 -12.66 -0.28
CA LYS A 64 8.54 -13.17 -0.71
C LYS A 64 8.90 -14.54 -0.08
N GLY A 65 8.35 -14.86 1.08
CA GLY A 65 8.54 -16.16 1.75
C GLY A 65 7.61 -17.28 1.25
N PHE A 66 6.70 -16.99 0.31
CA PHE A 66 5.72 -17.93 -0.22
C PHE A 66 5.72 -17.86 -1.76
N GLU A 67 5.48 -18.99 -2.46
CA GLU A 67 5.31 -19.01 -3.92
C GLU A 67 3.91 -18.47 -4.32
N ILE A 68 3.62 -17.21 -3.98
CA ILE A 68 2.35 -16.54 -4.29
C ILE A 68 2.55 -15.65 -5.51
N ASP A 69 1.87 -15.97 -6.60
CA ASP A 69 1.73 -15.06 -7.74
C ASP A 69 0.81 -13.89 -7.36
N ALA A 70 1.38 -12.76 -6.96
CA ALA A 70 0.62 -11.61 -6.47
C ALA A 70 -0.43 -11.08 -7.47
N ARG A 71 -0.26 -11.28 -8.78
CA ARG A 71 -1.21 -10.77 -9.78
C ARG A 71 -2.35 -11.75 -10.08
N ASN A 72 -2.09 -13.04 -9.92
CA ASN A 72 -3.07 -14.09 -10.21
C ASN A 72 -3.62 -14.78 -8.95
N HIS A 73 -3.15 -14.43 -7.75
CA HIS A 73 -3.66 -15.00 -6.52
C HIS A 73 -5.03 -14.42 -6.19
N THR A 74 -6.07 -15.23 -6.35
CA THR A 74 -7.42 -14.91 -5.88
C THR A 74 -7.37 -14.62 -4.38
N PRO A 75 -8.00 -13.52 -3.90
CA PRO A 75 -8.12 -13.27 -2.47
C PRO A 75 -8.69 -14.50 -1.77
N ARG A 76 -8.08 -14.93 -0.65
CA ARG A 76 -8.65 -15.99 0.17
C ARG A 76 -9.89 -15.44 0.86
N THR A 77 -11.06 -15.70 0.29
CA THR A 77 -12.34 -15.36 0.91
C THR A 77 -12.51 -16.19 2.18
N ILE A 78 -12.56 -15.54 3.34
CA ILE A 78 -13.03 -16.17 4.57
C ILE A 78 -14.52 -15.85 4.66
N GLU A 79 -15.38 -16.84 4.39
CA GLU A 79 -16.81 -16.70 4.67
C GLU A 79 -16.99 -16.61 6.20
N MET A 80 -17.46 -15.46 6.67
CA MET A 80 -17.84 -15.27 8.06
C MET A 80 -19.36 -15.41 8.16
N GLU A 81 -19.85 -16.42 8.88
CA GLU A 81 -21.27 -16.51 9.22
C GLU A 81 -21.63 -15.36 10.18
N ARG A 82 -22.55 -14.49 9.75
CA ARG A 82 -23.08 -13.42 10.59
C ARG A 82 -23.96 -14.05 11.67
N LYS A 83 -23.47 -14.16 12.91
CA LYS A 83 -24.34 -14.47 14.05
C LYS A 83 -25.36 -13.34 14.20
N LYS A 84 -26.65 -13.68 14.12
CA LYS A 84 -27.74 -12.81 14.55
C LYS A 84 -27.72 -12.77 16.09
N ASP A 85 -27.56 -11.57 16.65
CA ASP A 85 -28.12 -11.23 17.97
C ASP A 85 -29.60 -10.88 17.83
#